data_AF-A0A0K0D238-F1
#
_entry.id   AF-A0A0K0D238-F1
#
_cell.length_a   1.000
_cell.length_b   1.000
_cell.length_c   1.000
_cell.angle_alpha   90.00
_cell.angle_beta   90.00
_cell.angle_gamma   90.00
#
_symmetry.space_group_name_H-M   'P 1'
#
loop_
_entity.id
_entity.type
_entity.pdbx_description
1 polymer ?
#
loop_
_entity_poly.entity_id
_entity_poly.type
_entity_poly.pdbx_seq_one_letter_code
_entity_poly.pdbx_strand_id
1 'polypeptide(L)'
;MSGETKFRQDMPPPGGYRDFNFARTFPKMVWRPGVVVAAIFGTAVYGGFHAIATKKASITEKFEDVDINNAMQPFLTAERDRYSTYQPSSVFSRAIYFLIFRWLKLLKRNRDLEEEVMKDVPGWKTGTWYGEPVYFTLGDKWWDPIAYEVFAHSDKYLMNKERYWSHHSDYAAPKFYDKWIPRFIAKYIW
;
A
#
# COMPACT_ATOMS: atom_id res chain seq x y z
N MET A 1 -65.12 -67.65 52.74
CA MET A 1 -64.57 -68.22 51.49
C MET A 1 -64.15 -67.08 50.59
N SER A 2 -62.83 -66.87 50.43
CA SER A 2 -62.12 -66.24 49.30
C SER A 2 -60.69 -65.95 49.82
N GLY A 3 -59.79 -66.93 49.85
CA GLY A 3 -58.99 -67.31 48.69
C GLY A 3 -57.84 -66.31 48.53
N GLU A 4 -56.65 -66.62 49.05
CA GLU A 4 -55.46 -65.78 48.89
C GLU A 4 -55.07 -65.67 47.41
N THR A 5 -55.47 -64.59 46.75
CA THR A 5 -55.00 -64.27 45.40
C THR A 5 -53.56 -63.78 45.49
N LYS A 6 -52.64 -64.53 44.86
CA LYS A 6 -51.18 -64.33 44.82
C LYS A 6 -50.73 -63.10 43.99
N PHE A 7 -51.53 -62.03 43.96
CA PHE A 7 -51.28 -60.84 43.14
C PHE A 7 -51.32 -59.60 44.03
N ARG A 8 -50.17 -58.92 44.14
CA ARG A 8 -50.05 -57.63 44.81
C ARG A 8 -50.25 -56.55 43.75
N GLN A 9 -51.40 -55.89 43.80
CA GLN A 9 -51.67 -54.75 42.91
C GLN A 9 -50.75 -53.59 43.29
N ASP A 10 -50.07 -53.00 42.32
CA ASP A 10 -49.33 -51.76 42.56
C ASP A 10 -50.33 -50.63 42.83
N MET A 11 -50.24 -50.06 44.02
CA MET A 11 -51.07 -48.95 44.48
C MET A 11 -50.19 -47.72 44.68
N PRO A 12 -50.72 -46.49 44.48
CA PRO A 12 -50.00 -45.30 44.90
C PRO A 12 -49.69 -45.38 46.40
N PRO A 13 -48.57 -44.79 46.84
CA PRO A 13 -48.22 -44.78 48.25
C PRO A 13 -49.35 -44.15 49.09
N PRO A 14 -49.56 -44.59 50.34
CA PRO A 14 -50.55 -44.01 51.22
C PRO A 14 -50.19 -42.52 51.46
N GLY A 15 -51.00 -41.60 50.91
CA GLY A 15 -50.72 -40.16 50.87
C GLY A 15 -50.59 -39.56 49.46
N GLY A 16 -50.60 -40.39 48.41
CA GLY A 16 -50.52 -39.94 47.02
C GLY A 16 -49.08 -39.63 46.56
N TYR A 17 -48.93 -39.36 45.26
CA TYR A 17 -47.66 -38.89 44.71
C TYR A 17 -47.45 -37.41 45.02
N ARG A 18 -46.19 -36.94 44.98
CA ARG A 18 -45.91 -35.50 45.07
C ARG A 18 -46.64 -34.73 43.97
N ASP A 19 -47.09 -33.53 44.30
CA ASP A 19 -47.61 -32.61 43.30
C ASP A 19 -46.51 -32.31 42.28
N PHE A 20 -46.85 -32.45 41.00
CA PHE A 20 -45.97 -32.09 39.90
C PHE A 20 -46.41 -30.74 39.34
N ASN A 21 -45.44 -29.89 39.05
CA ASN A 21 -45.74 -28.63 38.39
C ASN A 21 -46.10 -28.91 36.93
N PHE A 22 -47.38 -28.79 36.58
CA PHE A 22 -47.88 -28.92 35.22
C PHE A 22 -47.91 -27.58 34.48
N ALA A 23 -47.73 -26.45 35.18
CA ALA A 23 -47.71 -25.13 34.58
C ALA A 23 -46.38 -24.88 33.86
N ARG A 24 -46.45 -24.15 32.74
CA ARG A 24 -45.26 -23.77 31.98
C ARG A 24 -44.41 -22.79 32.77
N THR A 25 -43.19 -23.17 33.13
CA THR A 25 -42.19 -22.28 33.75
C THR A 25 -41.31 -21.65 32.69
N PHE A 26 -41.40 -20.32 32.53
CA PHE A 26 -40.51 -19.59 31.62
C PHE A 26 -39.18 -19.25 32.30
N PRO A 27 -38.03 -19.43 31.63
CA PRO A 27 -36.75 -18.98 32.15
C PRO A 27 -36.69 -17.45 32.19
N LYS A 28 -36.02 -16.90 33.22
CA LYS A 28 -35.79 -15.45 33.30
C LYS A 28 -34.86 -15.01 32.17
N MET A 29 -35.27 -14.00 31.39
CA MET A 29 -34.43 -13.41 30.36
C MET A 29 -33.37 -12.50 30.96
N VAL A 30 -32.09 -12.85 30.77
CA VAL A 30 -30.94 -12.06 31.22
C VAL A 30 -30.73 -10.85 30.31
N TRP A 31 -30.90 -11.03 29.00
CA TRP A 31 -30.79 -9.97 27.99
C TRP A 31 -32.12 -9.25 27.78
N ARG A 32 -32.42 -8.32 28.68
CA ARG A 32 -33.56 -7.42 28.50
C ARG A 32 -33.24 -6.40 27.40
N PRO A 33 -34.25 -5.92 26.63
CA PRO A 33 -34.01 -4.98 25.53
C PRO A 33 -33.20 -3.74 25.94
N GLY A 34 -33.47 -3.15 27.11
CA GLY A 34 -32.70 -2.01 27.62
C GLY A 34 -31.23 -2.31 27.90
N VAL A 35 -30.92 -3.52 28.40
CA VAL A 35 -29.52 -3.94 28.66
C VAL A 35 -28.76 -4.11 27.34
N VAL A 36 -29.41 -4.70 26.33
CA VAL A 36 -28.82 -4.85 24.99
C VAL A 36 -28.53 -3.49 24.37
N VAL A 37 -29.47 -2.55 24.42
CA VAL A 37 -29.27 -1.19 23.89
C VAL A 37 -28.13 -0.47 24.62
N ALA A 38 -28.07 -0.56 25.95
CA ALA A 38 -26.99 0.05 26.73
C ALA A 38 -25.62 -0.56 26.39
N ALA A 39 -25.54 -1.88 26.21
CA ALA A 39 -24.31 -2.57 25.85
C ALA A 39 -23.82 -2.16 24.45
N ILE A 40 -24.72 -2.10 23.47
CA ILE A 40 -24.39 -1.65 22.11
C ILE A 40 -23.93 -0.19 22.13
N PHE A 41 -24.66 0.68 22.82
CA PHE A 41 -24.29 2.10 22.94
C PHE A 41 -22.92 2.27 23.61
N GLY A 42 -22.66 1.58 24.72
CA GLY A 42 -21.36 1.63 25.40
C GLY A 42 -20.22 1.14 24.51
N THR A 43 -20.44 0.05 23.77
CA THR A 43 -19.45 -0.48 22.82
C THR A 43 -19.19 0.50 21.67
N ALA A 44 -20.24 1.14 21.14
CA ALA A 44 -20.10 2.12 20.06
C ALA A 44 -19.35 3.38 20.51
N VAL A 45 -19.67 3.91 21.70
CA VAL A 45 -18.97 5.07 22.28
C VAL A 45 -17.50 4.75 22.51
N TYR A 46 -17.20 3.59 23.11
CA TYR A 46 -15.83 3.14 23.33
C TYR A 46 -15.07 2.94 22.00
N GLY A 47 -15.69 2.29 21.02
CA GLY A 47 -15.13 2.11 19.69
C GLY A 47 -14.83 3.44 18.99
N GLY A 48 -15.74 4.41 19.09
CA GLY A 48 -15.54 5.76 18.56
C GLY A 48 -14.37 6.48 19.23
N PHE A 49 -14.30 6.44 20.57
CA PHE A 49 -13.18 7.02 21.32
C PHE A 49 -11.84 6.38 20.92
N HIS A 50 -11.78 5.05 20.88
CA HIS A 50 -10.58 4.32 20.50
C HIS A 50 -10.17 4.63 19.05
N ALA A 51 -11.11 4.65 18.11
CA ALA A 51 -10.84 4.99 16.71
C ALA A 51 -10.26 6.41 16.56
N ILE A 52 -10.75 7.39 17.33
CA ILE A 52 -10.19 8.75 17.35
C ILE A 52 -8.75 8.72 17.89
N ALA A 53 -8.48 7.98 18.97
CA ALA A 53 -7.15 7.86 19.53
C ALA A 53 -6.16 7.21 18.55
N THR A 54 -6.54 6.09 17.92
CA THR A 54 -5.72 5.42 16.89
C THR A 54 -5.50 6.32 15.69
N LYS A 55 -6.52 7.02 15.22
CA LYS A 55 -6.38 7.97 14.09
C LYS A 55 -5.39 9.07 14.41
N LYS A 56 -5.39 9.61 15.64
CA LYS A 56 -4.39 10.61 16.06
C LYS A 56 -2.98 10.04 15.99
N ALA A 57 -2.77 8.82 16.50
CA ALA A 57 -1.47 8.16 16.44
C ALA A 57 -0.98 7.93 14.99
N SER A 58 -1.83 7.40 14.11
CA SER A 58 -1.47 7.19 12.69
C SER A 58 -1.21 8.49 11.93
N ILE A 59 -1.90 9.58 12.30
CA ILE A 59 -1.62 10.90 11.73
C ILE A 59 -0.25 11.40 12.18
N THR A 60 0.11 11.23 13.45
CA THR A 60 1.44 11.58 13.97
C THR A 60 2.54 10.82 13.24
N GLU A 61 2.41 9.51 13.10
CA GLU A 61 3.35 8.68 12.33
C GLU A 61 3.50 9.17 10.89
N LYS A 62 2.37 9.50 10.24
CA LYS A 62 2.40 10.07 8.88
C LYS A 62 3.09 11.43 8.81
N PHE A 63 2.97 12.27 9.84
CA PHE A 63 3.69 13.55 9.90
C PHE A 63 5.19 13.31 10.02
N GLU A 64 5.63 12.36 10.83
CA GLU A 64 7.05 11.97 10.94
C GLU A 64 7.60 11.48 9.59
N ASP A 65 6.87 10.63 8.89
CA ASP A 65 7.24 10.15 7.55
C ASP A 65 7.35 11.30 6.53
N VAL A 66 6.41 12.23 6.55
CA VAL A 66 6.41 13.39 5.63
C VAL A 66 7.57 14.33 5.95
N ASP A 67 7.86 14.57 7.22
CA ASP A 67 9.00 15.39 7.63
C ASP A 67 10.34 14.74 7.22
N ILE A 68 10.49 13.43 7.39
CA ILE A 68 11.67 12.69 6.91
C ILE A 68 11.80 12.82 5.39
N ASN A 69 10.70 12.62 4.65
CA ASN A 69 10.72 12.77 3.20
C ASN A 69 11.09 14.19 2.78
N ASN A 70 10.53 15.21 3.43
CA ASN A 70 10.83 16.62 3.16
C ASN A 70 12.30 16.97 3.47
N ALA A 71 12.85 16.44 4.57
CA ALA A 71 14.26 16.59 4.93
C ALA A 71 15.19 15.93 3.90
N MET A 72 14.76 14.83 3.27
CA MET A 72 15.52 14.12 2.23
C MET A 72 15.37 14.73 0.83
N GLN A 73 14.27 15.42 0.53
CA GLN A 73 14.00 16.04 -0.78
C GLN A 73 15.17 16.88 -1.33
N PRO A 74 15.83 17.78 -0.58
CA PRO A 74 16.92 18.59 -1.13
C PRO A 74 18.12 17.73 -1.53
N PHE A 75 18.40 16.64 -0.80
CA PHE A 75 19.41 15.69 -1.22
C PHE A 75 18.93 14.98 -2.48
N LEU A 76 17.81 14.26 -2.48
CA LEU A 76 17.32 13.52 -3.65
C LEU A 76 17.22 14.39 -4.92
N THR A 77 16.81 15.66 -4.79
CA THR A 77 16.71 16.62 -5.90
C THR A 77 18.07 17.11 -6.35
N ALA A 78 18.90 17.63 -5.42
CA ALA A 78 20.24 18.07 -5.76
C ALA A 78 21.03 16.95 -6.39
N GLU A 79 20.79 15.75 -5.89
CA GLU A 79 21.41 14.56 -6.32
C GLU A 79 20.83 14.29 -7.77
N ARG A 80 19.52 14.16 -8.02
CA ARG A 80 18.93 14.07 -9.39
C ARG A 80 19.57 15.05 -10.39
N ASP A 81 19.92 16.26 -9.94
CA ASP A 81 20.54 17.32 -10.72
C ASP A 81 22.10 17.25 -10.80
N ARG A 82 22.81 16.69 -9.81
CA ARG A 82 24.26 16.93 -9.60
C ARG A 82 25.26 16.22 -10.50
N TYR A 83 24.87 15.36 -11.43
CA TYR A 83 25.87 14.61 -12.18
C TYR A 83 26.43 15.35 -13.41
N SER A 84 26.91 16.58 -13.23
CA SER A 84 27.69 17.31 -14.24
C SER A 84 29.22 17.14 -14.06
N THR A 85 29.74 16.81 -12.86
CA THR A 85 31.19 17.04 -12.61
C THR A 85 31.98 16.03 -11.75
N TYR A 86 31.39 14.97 -11.16
CA TYR A 86 32.16 14.06 -10.28
C TYR A 86 32.25 12.63 -10.82
N GLN A 87 33.48 12.13 -11.01
CA GLN A 87 33.76 10.73 -11.34
C GLN A 87 34.23 10.03 -10.04
N PRO A 88 33.40 9.19 -9.39
CA PRO A 88 33.76 8.58 -8.12
C PRO A 88 34.84 7.52 -8.30
N SER A 89 35.81 7.51 -7.39
CA SER A 89 37.00 6.66 -7.41
C SER A 89 36.78 5.25 -6.86
N SER A 90 35.62 4.94 -6.26
CA SER A 90 35.33 3.65 -5.63
C SER A 90 34.20 2.87 -6.33
N VAL A 91 34.41 1.56 -6.49
CA VAL A 91 33.54 0.65 -7.25
C VAL A 91 32.19 0.39 -6.56
N PHE A 92 32.15 0.50 -5.23
CA PHE A 92 30.95 0.27 -4.42
C PHE A 92 29.95 1.45 -4.51
N SER A 93 30.46 2.67 -4.66
CA SER A 93 29.64 3.85 -4.95
C SER A 93 29.08 3.80 -6.38
N ARG A 94 29.74 3.13 -7.33
CA ARG A 94 29.18 2.98 -8.68
C ARG A 94 27.87 2.20 -8.71
N ALA A 95 27.69 1.11 -7.96
CA ALA A 95 26.48 0.29 -8.12
C ALA A 95 25.18 0.97 -7.63
N ILE A 96 25.26 1.70 -6.52
CA ILE A 96 24.10 2.36 -5.90
C ILE A 96 23.81 3.71 -6.58
N TYR A 97 24.85 4.46 -6.96
CA TYR A 97 24.69 5.75 -7.65
C TYR A 97 24.48 5.63 -9.17
N PHE A 98 24.75 4.48 -9.80
CA PHE A 98 24.54 4.28 -11.25
C PHE A 98 23.07 4.18 -11.63
N LEU A 99 22.20 3.77 -10.70
CA LEU A 99 20.76 3.59 -10.94
C LEU A 99 19.95 4.88 -10.84
N ILE A 100 20.36 5.85 -10.02
CA ILE A 100 19.50 7.01 -9.71
C ILE A 100 19.95 8.31 -10.43
N PHE A 101 21.14 8.33 -11.10
CA PHE A 101 21.82 9.60 -11.45
C PHE A 101 22.26 9.75 -12.88
N ARG A 102 21.29 9.89 -13.78
CA ARG A 102 21.59 9.99 -15.21
C ARG A 102 20.79 11.04 -15.96
N TRP A 103 19.88 11.77 -15.34
CA TRP A 103 18.88 12.57 -16.05
C TRP A 103 19.49 13.60 -17.03
N LEU A 104 20.29 14.56 -16.55
CA LEU A 104 20.93 15.58 -17.40
C LEU A 104 21.94 14.98 -18.41
N LYS A 105 22.66 13.92 -18.02
CA LYS A 105 23.58 13.21 -18.93
C LYS A 105 22.84 12.50 -20.05
N LEU A 106 21.65 11.96 -19.75
CA LEU A 106 20.82 11.26 -20.71
C LEU A 106 20.21 12.28 -21.69
N LEU A 107 19.73 13.42 -21.21
CA LEU A 107 19.31 14.53 -22.06
C LEU A 107 20.45 15.04 -22.97
N LYS A 108 21.65 15.21 -22.41
CA LYS A 108 22.83 15.58 -23.20
C LYS A 108 23.13 14.54 -24.27
N ARG A 109 23.12 13.25 -23.90
CA ARG A 109 23.32 12.15 -24.86
C ARG A 109 22.25 12.13 -25.96
N ASN A 110 20.99 12.36 -25.62
CA ASN A 110 19.91 12.41 -26.61
C ASN A 110 20.11 13.59 -27.56
N ARG A 111 20.56 14.74 -27.05
CA ARG A 111 20.92 15.91 -27.86
C ARG A 111 22.11 15.64 -28.79
N ASP A 112 23.16 14.99 -28.28
CA ASP A 112 24.34 14.62 -29.07
C ASP A 112 23.93 13.63 -30.20
N LEU A 113 23.06 12.65 -29.89
CA LEU A 113 22.51 11.72 -30.89
C LEU A 113 21.59 12.41 -31.90
N GLU A 114 20.78 13.38 -31.47
CA GLU A 114 19.93 14.18 -32.36
C GLU A 114 20.79 14.95 -33.38
N GLU A 115 21.91 15.55 -32.94
CA GLU A 115 22.85 16.25 -33.82
C GLU A 115 23.51 15.30 -34.83
N GLU A 116 23.91 14.10 -34.40
CA GLU A 116 24.48 13.08 -35.27
C GLU A 116 23.49 12.57 -36.33
N VAL A 117 22.23 12.36 -35.94
CA VAL A 117 21.17 11.79 -36.81
C VAL A 117 20.57 12.85 -37.75
N MET A 118 20.45 14.10 -37.30
CA MET A 118 19.75 15.16 -38.04
C MET A 118 20.65 16.09 -38.84
N LYS A 119 21.96 15.85 -38.87
CA LYS A 119 22.95 16.67 -39.61
C LYS A 119 22.62 16.88 -41.10
N ASP A 120 21.96 15.91 -41.72
CA ASP A 120 21.69 15.91 -43.16
C ASP A 120 20.33 16.54 -43.51
N VAL A 121 19.52 16.94 -42.51
CA VAL A 121 18.18 17.51 -42.71
C VAL A 121 18.28 19.04 -42.84
N PRO A 122 17.90 19.63 -43.99
CA PRO A 122 18.02 21.06 -44.21
C PRO A 122 17.06 21.83 -43.28
N GLY A 123 17.60 22.82 -42.56
CA GLY A 123 16.82 23.66 -41.64
C GLY A 123 16.54 23.04 -40.28
N TRP A 124 17.05 21.84 -39.99
CA TRP A 124 16.99 21.28 -38.63
C TRP A 124 18.01 21.98 -37.73
N LYS A 125 17.55 22.43 -36.56
CA LYS A 125 18.39 22.99 -35.52
C LYS A 125 18.14 22.19 -34.25
N THR A 126 19.18 21.54 -33.73
CA THR A 126 19.09 20.64 -32.58
C THR A 126 18.43 21.32 -31.38
N GLY A 127 17.40 20.67 -30.81
CA GLY A 127 16.63 21.19 -29.68
C GLY A 127 15.59 22.26 -30.03
N THR A 128 15.33 22.52 -31.31
CA THR A 128 14.18 23.31 -31.77
C THR A 128 13.40 22.54 -32.83
N TRP A 129 12.11 22.87 -32.98
CA TRP A 129 11.30 22.34 -34.05
C TRP A 129 11.49 23.20 -35.29
N TYR A 130 12.36 22.79 -36.23
CA TYR A 130 12.66 23.53 -37.46
C TYR A 130 13.00 25.02 -37.23
N GLY A 131 13.81 25.29 -36.19
CA GLY A 131 14.20 26.66 -35.83
C GLY A 131 13.24 27.39 -34.87
N GLU A 132 12.03 26.86 -34.65
CA GLU A 132 11.07 27.40 -33.68
C GLU A 132 11.15 26.67 -32.33
N PRO A 133 11.00 27.39 -31.20
CA PRO A 133 10.92 26.74 -29.89
C PRO A 133 9.63 25.92 -29.80
N VAL A 134 9.71 24.72 -29.23
CA VAL A 134 8.55 23.84 -29.02
C VAL A 134 7.48 24.49 -28.12
N TYR A 135 7.91 25.32 -27.16
CA TYR A 135 7.03 26.02 -26.22
C TYR A 135 7.11 27.54 -26.42
N PHE A 136 6.09 28.11 -27.06
CA PHE A 136 6.03 29.56 -27.33
C PHE A 136 5.77 30.43 -26.08
N THR A 137 5.06 29.89 -25.08
CA THR A 137 4.61 30.65 -23.89
C THR A 137 5.62 30.67 -22.76
N LEU A 138 6.67 29.84 -22.82
CA LEU A 138 7.60 29.63 -21.71
C LEU A 138 8.74 30.66 -21.65
N GLY A 139 9.05 31.33 -22.78
CA GLY A 139 10.23 32.18 -22.88
C GLY A 139 11.51 31.41 -22.56
N ASP A 140 12.36 31.98 -21.70
CA ASP A 140 13.65 31.40 -21.28
C ASP A 140 13.54 30.40 -20.11
N LYS A 141 12.31 30.01 -19.72
CA LYS A 141 12.11 29.08 -18.61
C LYS A 141 12.42 27.64 -19.01
N TRP A 142 12.94 26.85 -18.08
CA TRP A 142 13.12 25.40 -18.25
C TRP A 142 11.77 24.65 -18.20
N TRP A 143 11.60 23.69 -19.10
CA TRP A 143 10.51 22.71 -19.07
C TRP A 143 11.08 21.32 -18.79
N ASP A 144 10.49 20.59 -17.85
CA ASP A 144 10.90 19.21 -17.57
C ASP A 144 10.42 18.25 -18.68
N PRO A 145 11.35 17.54 -19.34
CA PRO A 145 10.99 16.60 -20.40
C PRO A 145 10.13 15.43 -19.90
N ILE A 146 9.26 14.93 -20.77
CA ILE A 146 8.43 13.77 -20.45
C ILE A 146 9.30 12.51 -20.43
N ALA A 147 8.93 11.50 -19.64
CA ALA A 147 9.65 10.23 -19.56
C ALA A 147 9.96 9.62 -20.94
N TYR A 148 9.07 9.73 -21.92
CA TYR A 148 9.29 9.24 -23.29
C TYR A 148 10.40 9.98 -24.04
N GLU A 149 10.56 11.28 -23.82
CA GLU A 149 11.59 12.10 -24.47
C GLU A 149 12.98 11.77 -23.91
N VAL A 150 13.03 11.49 -22.61
CA VAL A 150 14.27 11.05 -21.95
C VAL A 150 14.60 9.63 -22.36
N PHE A 151 13.66 8.71 -22.27
CA PHE A 151 13.90 7.29 -22.53
C PHE A 151 13.73 6.88 -24.01
N ALA A 152 13.77 7.83 -24.94
CA ALA A 152 13.50 7.62 -26.37
C ALA A 152 14.37 6.52 -27.02
N HIS A 153 15.61 6.36 -26.57
CA HIS A 153 16.56 5.35 -27.08
C HIS A 153 16.67 4.11 -26.21
N SER A 154 15.82 3.98 -25.18
CA SER A 154 15.80 2.82 -24.29
C SER A 154 14.67 1.87 -24.63
N ASP A 155 14.83 0.61 -24.25
CA ASP A 155 13.75 -0.35 -24.38
C ASP A 155 12.55 0.03 -23.50
N LYS A 156 11.33 -0.24 -23.98
CA LYS A 156 10.09 0.12 -23.28
C LYS A 156 10.00 -0.53 -21.91
N TYR A 157 10.49 -1.77 -21.77
CA TYR A 157 10.53 -2.44 -20.47
C TYR A 157 11.45 -1.70 -19.50
N LEU A 158 12.65 -1.31 -19.95
CA LEU A 158 13.60 -0.55 -19.14
C LEU A 158 13.03 0.81 -18.72
N MET A 159 12.40 1.54 -19.65
CA MET A 159 11.72 2.81 -19.35
C MET A 159 10.67 2.63 -18.26
N ASN A 160 9.80 1.62 -18.37
CA ASN A 160 8.77 1.37 -17.37
C ASN A 160 9.38 0.99 -16.02
N LYS A 161 10.43 0.17 -16.03
CA LYS A 161 11.17 -0.20 -14.82
C LYS A 161 11.73 1.03 -14.10
N GLU A 162 12.47 1.90 -14.80
CA GLU A 162 13.06 3.09 -14.19
C GLU A 162 12.01 4.15 -13.81
N ARG A 163 10.96 4.32 -14.63
CA ARG A 163 9.88 5.28 -14.37
C ARG A 163 9.11 4.96 -13.09
N TYR A 164 8.88 3.68 -12.82
CA TYR A 164 8.16 3.21 -11.65
C TYR A 164 9.10 2.64 -10.58
N TRP A 165 10.34 3.15 -10.49
CA TRP A 165 11.36 2.66 -9.56
C TRP A 165 10.85 2.57 -8.10
N SER A 166 10.05 3.55 -7.67
CA SER A 166 9.44 3.60 -6.33
C SER A 166 8.31 2.57 -6.10
N HIS A 167 7.80 1.95 -7.16
CA HIS A 167 6.75 0.92 -7.10
C HIS A 167 7.30 -0.50 -7.23
N HIS A 168 8.61 -0.69 -7.21
CA HIS A 168 9.20 -2.03 -7.26
C HIS A 168 8.89 -2.79 -5.98
N SER A 169 8.31 -3.97 -6.11
CA SER A 169 8.09 -4.90 -5.00
C SER A 169 9.39 -5.27 -4.29
N ASP A 170 10.53 -5.22 -5.00
CA ASP A 170 11.86 -5.55 -4.49
C ASP A 170 12.34 -4.64 -3.35
N TYR A 171 11.87 -3.39 -3.30
CA TYR A 171 12.22 -2.42 -2.25
C TYR A 171 11.13 -2.27 -1.18
N ALA A 172 9.99 -2.94 -1.36
CA ALA A 172 8.95 -2.94 -0.34
C ALA A 172 9.39 -3.80 0.85
N ALA A 173 9.02 -3.38 2.06
CA ALA A 173 9.12 -4.25 3.23
C ALA A 173 8.42 -5.59 2.93
N PRO A 174 8.92 -6.73 3.48
CA PRO A 174 8.36 -8.04 3.22
C PRO A 174 6.85 -8.01 3.46
N LYS A 175 6.11 -8.28 2.39
CA LYS A 175 4.66 -8.17 2.41
C LYS A 175 4.12 -9.34 3.23
N PHE A 176 2.99 -9.15 3.90
CA PHE A 176 2.47 -10.18 4.82
C PHE A 176 2.25 -11.56 4.14
N TYR A 177 2.05 -11.56 2.82
CA TYR A 177 1.85 -12.76 1.99
C TYR A 177 3.15 -13.43 1.51
N ASP A 178 4.31 -12.77 1.59
CA ASP A 178 5.59 -13.35 1.14
C ASP A 178 5.98 -14.59 1.97
N LYS A 179 5.47 -14.69 3.20
CA LYS A 179 5.63 -15.88 4.07
C LYS A 179 4.90 -17.12 3.53
N TRP A 180 3.82 -16.91 2.77
CA TRP A 180 2.88 -17.98 2.41
C TRP A 180 2.94 -18.37 0.93
N ILE A 181 3.53 -17.53 0.08
CA ILE A 181 3.65 -17.80 -1.35
C ILE A 181 4.96 -18.56 -1.62
N PRO A 182 4.90 -19.79 -2.18
CA PRO A 182 6.10 -20.52 -2.59
C PRO A 182 6.91 -19.74 -3.64
N ARG A 183 8.24 -19.75 -3.54
CA ARG A 183 9.14 -18.96 -4.42
C ARG A 183 8.93 -19.21 -5.92
N PHE A 184 8.52 -20.42 -6.32
CA PHE A 184 8.29 -20.74 -7.72
C PHE A 184 7.04 -20.04 -8.30
N ILE A 185 6.05 -19.70 -7.46
CA ILE A 185 4.85 -18.94 -7.84
C ILE A 185 5.16 -17.44 -7.79
N ALA A 186 5.91 -16.99 -6.79
CA ALA A 186 6.23 -15.58 -6.58
C ALA A 186 6.84 -14.90 -7.82
N LYS A 187 7.63 -15.64 -8.60
CA LYS A 187 8.26 -15.17 -9.85
C LYS A 187 7.28 -14.68 -10.93
N TYR A 188 6.01 -15.09 -10.87
CA TYR A 188 5.01 -14.76 -11.90
C TYR A 188 3.98 -13.72 -11.44
N ILE A 189 3.97 -13.36 -10.15
CA ILE A 189 3.01 -12.41 -9.57
C ILE A 189 3.56 -10.97 -9.64
N TRP A 190 4.89 -10.82 -9.59
CA TRP A 190 5.59 -9.55 -9.51
C TRP A 190 6.70 -9.46 -10.56
#